data_AF-A0A6J7L6H3-F1
#
_entry.id   AF-A0A6J7L6H3-F1
#
_cell.length_a   1.000
_cell.length_b   1.000
_cell.length_c   1.000
_cell.angle_alpha   90.00
_cell.angle_beta   90.00
_cell.angle_gamma   90.00
#
_symmetry.space_group_name_H-M   'P 1'
#
loop_
_entity.id
_entity.type
_entity.pdbx_description
1 polymer ?
#
loop_
_entity_poly.entity_id
_entity_poly.type
_entity_poly.pdbx_seq_one_letter_code
_entity_poly.pdbx_strand_id
1 'polypeptide(L)'
;MSCGVPLVATSGGALPEVVGNHNETALVVPPGDSEALAAMLRIALDDPELRDRIGAAGRQRVIDRWTWRHTATGTVEHYRALLAETPHIQARRPGGAGAAPRFQRSRITRSGA
;
A
#
# COMPACT_ATOMS: atom_id res chain seq x y z
N MET A 1 13.35 -3.73 -2.95
CA MET A 1 11.88 -3.84 -3.22
C MET A 1 11.51 -2.98 -4.42
N SER A 2 10.35 -3.18 -5.07
CA SER A 2 9.82 -2.57 -6.33
C SER A 2 10.83 -2.05 -7.36
N CYS A 3 11.65 -1.05 -7.05
CA CYS A 3 12.75 -0.60 -7.91
C CYS A 3 13.95 -1.55 -7.97
N GLY A 4 13.98 -2.62 -7.17
CA GLY A 4 15.10 -3.58 -7.16
C GLY A 4 16.35 -3.06 -6.43
N VAL A 5 16.22 -2.00 -5.64
CA VAL A 5 17.32 -1.41 -4.86
C VAL A 5 17.44 -2.14 -3.51
N PRO A 6 18.68 -2.36 -3.00
CA PRO A 6 18.91 -2.90 -1.66
C PRO A 6 18.25 -2.02 -0.59
N LEU A 7 17.68 -2.65 0.43
CA LEU A 7 16.95 -1.97 1.48
C LEU A 7 17.62 -2.19 2.83
N VAL A 8 17.85 -1.11 3.56
CA VAL A 8 18.10 -1.15 5.01
C VAL A 8 16.85 -0.60 5.70
N ALA A 9 16.30 -1.36 6.64
CA ALA A 9 15.03 -1.04 7.30
C ALA A 9 15.14 -1.33 8.80
N THR A 10 14.31 -0.70 9.62
CA THR A 10 14.22 -1.06 11.04
C THR A 10 13.28 -2.25 11.24
N SER A 11 13.37 -2.92 12.40
CA SER A 11 12.40 -3.96 12.80
C SER A 11 11.08 -3.41 13.35
N GLY A 12 10.83 -2.10 13.22
CA GLY A 12 9.65 -1.44 13.79
C GLY A 12 8.39 -1.54 12.91
N GLY A 13 7.23 -1.52 13.57
CA GLY A 13 5.93 -1.47 12.90
C GLY A 13 5.68 -2.66 11.98
N ALA A 14 5.16 -2.39 10.77
CA ALA A 14 4.83 -3.42 9.79
C ALA A 14 6.04 -3.90 8.95
N LEU A 15 7.23 -3.34 9.15
CA LEU A 15 8.38 -3.64 8.29
C LEU A 15 8.76 -5.12 8.29
N PRO A 16 8.82 -5.86 9.43
CA PRO A 16 9.11 -7.30 9.41
C PRO A 16 8.14 -8.12 8.55
N GLU A 17 6.86 -7.73 8.50
CA GLU A 17 5.85 -8.39 7.67
C GLU A 17 6.11 -8.14 6.18
N VAL A 18 6.45 -6.89 5.84
CA VAL A 18 6.70 -6.44 4.47
C VAL A 18 8.00 -7.05 3.92
N VAL A 19 9.10 -6.94 4.67
CA VAL A 19 10.47 -7.24 4.19
C VAL A 19 10.97 -8.63 4.59
N GLY A 20 10.28 -9.35 5.47
CA GLY A 20 10.73 -10.64 5.97
C GLY A 20 11.89 -10.52 6.97
N ASN A 21 12.67 -11.59 7.10
CA ASN A 21 13.77 -11.63 8.07
C ASN A 21 15.01 -10.86 7.57
N HIS A 22 15.92 -10.57 8.50
CA HIS A 22 17.21 -9.95 8.18
C HIS A 22 17.95 -10.77 7.09
N ASN A 23 18.51 -10.07 6.10
CA ASN A 23 19.27 -10.62 4.97
C ASN A 23 18.47 -11.49 3.97
N GLU A 24 17.13 -11.54 4.09
CA GLU A 24 16.25 -12.13 3.07
C GLU A 24 15.95 -11.12 1.95
N THR A 25 15.26 -10.02 2.28
CA THR A 25 14.94 -8.95 1.31
C THR A 25 15.32 -7.55 1.78
N ALA A 26 15.86 -7.45 2.99
CA ALA A 26 16.40 -6.22 3.58
C ALA A 26 17.44 -6.55 4.65
N LEU A 27 18.35 -5.60 4.89
CA LEU A 27 19.15 -5.57 6.12
C LEU A 27 18.31 -4.90 7.21
N VAL A 28 18.06 -5.61 8.30
CA VAL A 28 17.20 -5.15 9.39
C VAL A 28 18.04 -4.68 10.59
N VAL A 29 17.73 -3.51 11.13
CA VAL A 29 18.37 -2.92 12.33
C VAL A 29 17.36 -2.59 13.43
N PRO A 30 17.78 -2.45 14.71
CA PRO A 30 16.90 -1.95 15.76
C PRO A 30 16.43 -0.51 15.51
N PRO A 31 15.19 -0.15 15.88
CA PRO A 31 14.74 1.24 15.84
C PRO A 31 15.55 2.12 16.81
N GLY A 32 15.95 3.31 16.36
CA GLY A 32 16.68 4.28 17.18
C GLY A 32 18.19 4.01 17.33
N ASP A 33 18.70 2.94 16.73
CA ASP A 33 20.13 2.61 16.74
C ASP A 33 20.82 3.17 15.49
N SER A 34 21.41 4.37 15.62
CA SER A 34 22.11 5.05 14.52
C SER A 34 23.40 4.34 14.12
N GLU A 35 24.09 3.70 15.06
CA GLU A 35 25.35 3.00 14.80
C GLU A 35 25.10 1.72 14.00
N ALA A 36 24.08 0.94 14.37
CA ALA A 36 23.66 -0.22 13.61
C ALA A 36 23.21 0.17 12.18
N LEU A 37 22.45 1.26 12.05
CA LEU A 37 22.04 1.78 10.73
C LEU A 37 23.26 2.16 9.88
N ALA A 38 24.21 2.92 10.43
CA ALA A 38 25.43 3.33 9.73
C ALA A 38 26.31 2.13 9.34
N ALA A 39 26.38 1.10 10.19
CA ALA A 39 27.09 -0.14 9.87
C ALA A 39 26.44 -0.90 8.70
N MET A 40 25.12 -1.07 8.71
CA MET A 40 24.42 -1.76 7.62
C MET A 40 24.44 -0.98 6.30
N LEU A 41 24.40 0.35 6.35
CA LEU A 41 24.56 1.18 5.16
C LEU A 41 25.95 1.02 4.55
N ARG A 42 27.03 0.99 5.36
CA ARG A 42 28.39 0.72 4.86
C ARG A 42 28.48 -0.66 4.19
N ILE A 43 28.01 -1.70 4.87
CA ILE A 43 27.96 -3.06 4.30
C ILE A 43 27.20 -3.07 2.96
N ALA A 44 26.04 -2.42 2.91
CA ALA A 44 25.27 -2.33 1.68
C ALA A 44 25.95 -1.48 0.59
N LEU A 45 26.89 -0.58 0.91
CA LEU A 45 27.59 0.22 -0.11
C LEU A 45 28.87 -0.47 -0.61
N ASP A 46 29.55 -1.20 0.28
CA ASP A 46 30.84 -1.81 0.03
C ASP A 46 30.74 -3.21 -0.61
N ASP A 47 29.62 -3.92 -0.42
CA ASP A 47 29.38 -5.25 -0.98
C ASP A 47 28.39 -5.21 -2.17
N PRO A 48 28.89 -5.19 -3.43
CA PRO A 48 28.03 -5.19 -4.61
C PRO A 48 27.19 -6.46 -4.77
N GLU A 49 27.71 -7.63 -4.41
CA GLU A 49 26.98 -8.90 -4.56
C GLU A 49 25.79 -8.96 -3.59
N LEU A 50 26.01 -8.52 -2.35
CA LEU A 50 24.94 -8.38 -1.36
C LEU A 50 23.86 -7.41 -1.85
N ARG A 51 24.24 -6.27 -2.44
CA ARG A 51 23.28 -5.29 -2.97
C ARG A 51 22.36 -5.91 -4.00
N ASP A 52 22.95 -6.57 -4.99
CA ASP A 52 22.21 -7.14 -6.10
C ASP A 52 21.29 -8.25 -5.62
N ARG A 53 21.79 -9.12 -4.73
CA ARG A 53 21.01 -10.21 -4.12
C ARG A 53 19.81 -9.68 -3.33
N ILE A 54 20.02 -8.74 -2.41
CA ILE A 54 18.95 -8.19 -1.56
C ILE A 54 17.94 -7.39 -2.40
N GLY A 55 18.43 -6.58 -3.34
CA GLY A 55 17.61 -5.80 -4.26
C GLY A 55 16.69 -6.68 -5.10
N ALA A 56 17.24 -7.73 -5.72
CA ALA A 56 16.52 -8.71 -6.53
C ALA A 56 15.51 -9.50 -5.68
N ALA A 57 15.91 -10.01 -4.51
CA ALA A 57 15.01 -10.74 -3.61
C ALA A 57 13.82 -9.86 -3.18
N GLY A 58 14.07 -8.59 -2.84
CA GLY A 58 13.01 -7.65 -2.52
C GLY A 58 12.12 -7.30 -3.71
N ARG A 59 12.64 -7.27 -4.94
CA ARG A 59 11.80 -7.11 -6.15
C ARG A 59 10.89 -8.32 -6.34
N GLN A 60 11.46 -9.52 -6.24
CA GLN A 60 10.72 -10.76 -6.43
C GLN A 60 9.59 -10.88 -5.41
N ARG A 61 9.86 -10.61 -4.12
CA ARG A 61 8.83 -10.62 -3.07
C ARG A 61 7.65 -9.68 -3.36
N VAL A 62 7.91 -8.50 -3.94
CA VAL A 62 6.83 -7.59 -4.35
C VAL A 62 5.99 -8.18 -5.47
N ILE A 63 6.62 -8.76 -6.49
CA ILE A 63 5.92 -9.42 -7.60
C ILE A 63 5.02 -10.54 -7.08
N ASP A 64 5.52 -11.32 -6.12
CA ASP A 64 4.83 -12.49 -5.61
C ASP A 64 3.69 -12.14 -4.65
N ARG A 65 3.79 -11.04 -3.89
CA ARG A 65 2.86 -10.76 -2.77
C ARG A 65 2.18 -9.40 -2.80
N TRP A 66 2.85 -8.37 -3.30
CA TRP A 66 2.48 -6.98 -3.05
C TRP A 66 2.12 -6.20 -4.33
N THR A 67 1.76 -6.90 -5.41
CA THR A 67 1.30 -6.24 -6.63
C THR A 67 -0.12 -5.71 -6.47
N TRP A 68 -0.45 -4.65 -7.22
CA TRP A 68 -1.81 -4.14 -7.22
C TRP A 68 -2.84 -5.19 -7.67
N ARG A 69 -2.43 -6.11 -8.55
CA ARG A 69 -3.29 -7.22 -8.98
C ARG A 69 -3.63 -8.15 -7.82
N HIS A 70 -2.64 -8.55 -7.00
CA HIS A 70 -2.88 -9.41 -5.84
C HIS A 70 -3.83 -8.73 -4.85
N THR A 71 -3.57 -7.46 -4.51
CA THR A 71 -4.43 -6.74 -3.57
C THR A 71 -5.86 -6.57 -4.11
N ALA A 72 -6.02 -6.14 -5.37
CA ALA A 72 -7.35 -5.95 -5.96
C ALA A 72 -8.15 -7.26 -6.02
N THR A 73 -7.50 -8.37 -6.36
CA THR A 73 -8.14 -9.69 -6.41
C THR A 73 -8.63 -10.11 -5.04
N GLY A 74 -7.76 -10.07 -4.01
CA GLY A 74 -8.13 -10.44 -2.65
C GLY A 74 -9.21 -9.55 -2.04
N THR A 75 -9.19 -8.24 -2.32
CA THR A 75 -10.26 -7.33 -1.89
C THR A 75 -11.61 -7.69 -2.53
N VAL A 76 -11.64 -7.95 -3.84
CA VAL A 76 -12.88 -8.31 -4.55
C VAL A 76 -13.41 -9.67 -4.06
N GLU A 77 -12.53 -10.63 -3.81
CA GLU A 77 -12.91 -11.93 -3.24
C GLU A 77 -13.59 -11.77 -1.87
N HIS A 78 -13.00 -10.96 -0.98
CA HIS A 78 -13.61 -10.67 0.32
C HIS A 78 -14.97 -9.97 0.19
N TYR A 79 -15.09 -8.99 -0.71
CA TYR A 79 -16.37 -8.33 -0.95
C TYR A 79 -17.44 -9.32 -1.47
N ARG A 80 -17.07 -10.22 -2.38
CA ARG A 80 -17.98 -11.26 -2.88
C ARG A 80 -18.42 -12.22 -1.78
N ALA A 81 -17.50 -12.64 -0.91
CA ALA A 81 -17.82 -13.51 0.22
C ALA A 81 -18.85 -12.85 1.16
N LEU A 82 -18.61 -11.60 1.57
CA LEU A 82 -19.52 -10.87 2.45
C LEU A 82 -20.91 -10.61 1.82
N LEU A 83 -20.95 -10.32 0.52
CA LEU A 83 -22.22 -10.14 -0.21
C LEU A 83 -22.99 -11.45 -0.38
N ALA A 84 -22.32 -12.60 -0.39
CA ALA A 84 -22.96 -13.91 -0.45
C ALA A 84 -23.52 -14.33 0.92
N GLU A 85 -22.85 -13.95 2.02
CA GLU A 85 -23.27 -14.25 3.39
C GLU A 85 -24.40 -13.33 3.89
N THR A 86 -24.48 -12.10 3.38
CA THR A 86 -25.50 -11.13 3.78
C THR A 86 -26.77 -11.33 2.94
N PRO A 87 -27.90 -11.77 3.51
CA PRO A 87 -29.18 -11.73 2.81
C PRO A 87 -29.41 -10.29 2.39
N HIS A 88 -29.63 -10.10 1.09
CA HIS A 88 -29.71 -8.80 0.42
C HIS A 88 -30.36 -7.78 1.36
N ILE A 89 -29.60 -6.76 1.79
CA ILE A 89 -30.20 -5.56 2.34
C ILE A 89 -31.05 -5.06 1.18
N GLN A 90 -32.33 -5.40 1.19
CA GLN A 90 -33.26 -4.91 0.18
C GLN A 90 -33.10 -3.41 0.25
N ALA A 91 -32.50 -2.83 -0.79
CA ALA A 91 -32.42 -1.40 -0.92
C ALA A 91 -33.87 -0.96 -0.74
N ARG A 92 -34.17 -0.32 0.41
CA ARG A 92 -35.44 0.38 0.56
C ARG A 92 -35.40 1.37 -0.58
N ARG A 93 -36.06 1.05 -1.70
CA ARG A 93 -36.45 2.06 -2.66
C ARG A 93 -37.15 3.09 -1.79
N PRO A 94 -36.66 4.33 -1.69
CA PRO A 94 -37.47 5.34 -1.05
C PRO A 94 -38.79 5.33 -1.82
N GLY A 95 -39.85 4.90 -1.13
CA GLY A 95 -41.21 4.99 -1.64
C GLY A 95 -41.41 6.41 -2.12
N GLY A 96 -42.05 6.55 -3.29
CA GLY A 96 -42.12 7.80 -4.01
C GLY A 96 -42.70 8.99 -3.24
N ALA A 97 -42.56 10.14 -3.91
CA ALA A 97 -43.04 11.48 -3.57
C ALA A 97 -42.14 12.31 -2.64
N GLY A 98 -41.18 12.99 -3.26
CA GLY A 98 -40.48 14.14 -2.68
C GLY A 98 -39.58 14.76 -3.75
N ALA A 99 -40.04 15.84 -4.36
CA ALA A 99 -39.42 16.48 -5.53
C ALA A 99 -37.91 16.74 -5.36
N ALA A 100 -37.14 16.49 -6.42
CA ALA A 100 -35.74 16.90 -6.49
C ALA A 100 -35.63 18.42 -6.30
N PRO A 101 -34.70 18.92 -5.46
CA PRO A 101 -34.53 20.37 -5.29
C PRO A 101 -34.06 20.95 -6.63
N ARG A 102 -34.88 21.83 -7.20
CA ARG A 102 -34.51 22.65 -8.36
C ARG A 102 -33.36 23.56 -7.95
N PHE A 103 -32.15 23.23 -8.38
CA PHE A 103 -31.02 24.15 -8.34
C PHE A 103 -31.34 25.35 -9.25
N GLN A 104 -31.83 26.43 -8.64
CA GLN A 104 -32.01 27.71 -9.32
C GLN A 104 -30.61 28.26 -9.60
N ARG A 105 -30.17 28.17 -10.87
CA ARG A 105 -28.95 28.85 -11.32
C ARG A 105 -29.15 30.35 -11.14
N SER A 106 -28.65 30.91 -10.04
CA SER A 106 -28.53 32.35 -9.87
C SER A 106 -27.58 32.85 -10.97
N ARG A 107 -28.17 33.59 -11.91
CA ARG A 107 -27.48 34.26 -13.00
C ARG A 107 -26.59 35.33 -12.35
N ILE A 108 -25.29 35.06 -12.19
CA ILE A 108 -24.32 36.08 -11.79
C ILE A 108 -24.28 37.10 -12.94
N THR A 109 -24.99 38.20 -12.79
CA THR A 109 -24.84 39.37 -13.65
C THR A 109 -23.50 40.02 -13.31
N ARG A 110 -22.54 39.98 -14.24
CA ARG A 110 -21.39 40.89 -14.20
C ARG A 110 -21.92 42.31 -14.33
N SER A 111 -21.89 43.08 -13.24
CA SER A 111 -21.89 44.53 -13.30
C SER A 111 -20.45 44.98 -13.37
N GLY A 112 -20.09 45.68 -14.46
CA GLY A 112 -18.77 46.27 -14.63
C GLY A 112 -18.60 47.57 -13.84
N ALA A 113 -17.35 47.83 -13.48
CA ALA A 113 -16.65 49.11 -13.55
C ALA A 113 -15.15 48.81 -13.53
#